data_AF-A0A2U1ZVI7-F1
#
_entry.id   AF-A0A2U1ZVI7-F1
#
_cell.length_a   1.000
_cell.length_b   1.000
_cell.length_c   1.000
_cell.angle_alpha   90.00
_cell.angle_beta   90.00
_cell.angle_gamma   90.00
#
_symmetry.space_group_name_H-M   'P 1'
#
loop_
_entity.id
_entity.type
_entity.pdbx_description
1 polymer ?
#
loop_
_entity_poly.entity_id
_entity_poly.type
_entity_poly.pdbx_seq_one_letter_code
_entity_poly.pdbx_strand_id
1 'polypeptide(L)'
;MQTGDVATAGPVPEYDRYARLVRALTGATTALVGFVEGDRQVFPGAVGLPANLRDQRWIPLDHSLCTRVIAIDAPLAVSDARLDPSLADHPAVRDYGLVSYAGFPVHGSSGTLVATLCAVDYVPHVWDEATLQVLGDLAAACATEVQLRERQEQAQAAREAAERSDAVTSALLEERRGVAHTLQAAMLTDLPATDGVRLDAVYAPAVATEDVGGDWYDAMVLADGGIALAVGDITGHDIQAAAIMGQMRSMLRALWWEHDKPPSLILSLLDEASIGTGLAASGTALLARLEPDRGTGTRRLLWSSAGHPVPLVARADGTVEVPGGRPDPLLGFTPGCPRTDRWLDLGPGDTVVMFTDGLIERRTESLAHGIDRLAMAVREGLLTPKELLAHLAPKELRDDDVVVLTATTLLPV
;
A
#
# COMPACT_ATOMS: atom_id res chain seq x y z
N MET A 1 28.82 20.95 8.88
CA MET A 1 27.36 20.80 8.76
C MET A 1 26.91 21.94 7.85
N GLN A 2 26.72 21.66 6.55
CA GLN A 2 26.31 22.65 5.55
C GLN A 2 24.94 23.19 5.97
N THR A 3 24.85 24.48 6.27
CA THR A 3 23.59 25.22 6.22
C THR A 3 23.03 24.99 4.82
N GLY A 4 21.87 24.33 4.75
CA GLY A 4 21.15 24.10 3.51
C GLY A 4 20.88 25.41 2.78
N ASP A 5 20.55 25.26 1.51
CA ASP A 5 20.36 26.21 0.39
C ASP A 5 19.43 27.43 0.64
N VAL A 6 19.43 28.03 1.83
CA VAL A 6 18.55 29.15 2.21
C VAL A 6 18.98 30.47 1.53
N ALA A 7 20.25 30.55 1.10
CA ALA A 7 20.81 31.75 0.48
C ALA A 7 21.09 31.53 -1.01
N THR A 8 20.04 31.50 -1.83
CA THR A 8 20.24 31.86 -3.23
C THR A 8 20.87 33.27 -3.26
N ALA A 9 21.96 33.47 -4.01
CA ALA A 9 22.68 34.75 -4.08
C ALA A 9 21.86 35.92 -4.68
N GLY A 10 20.55 35.74 -4.86
CA GLY A 10 19.62 36.71 -5.38
C GLY A 10 18.91 37.53 -4.30
N PRO A 11 18.28 38.65 -4.69
CA PRO A 11 17.46 39.45 -3.78
C PRO A 11 16.24 38.67 -3.29
N VAL A 12 16.00 38.71 -1.99
CA VAL A 12 14.82 38.18 -1.32
C VAL A 12 13.94 39.37 -0.88
N PRO A 13 12.73 39.55 -1.45
CA PRO A 13 11.88 40.72 -1.20
C PRO A 13 11.62 41.04 0.28
N GLU A 14 11.49 40.01 1.10
CA GLU A 14 11.24 40.06 2.53
C GLU A 14 12.46 40.57 3.30
N TYR A 15 13.66 40.16 2.93
CA TYR A 15 14.91 40.67 3.52
C TYR A 15 15.22 42.09 3.01
N ASP A 16 14.93 42.40 1.75
CA ASP A 16 14.99 43.77 1.22
C ASP A 16 14.03 44.72 1.96
N ARG A 17 12.88 44.21 2.44
CA ARG A 17 11.96 44.98 3.29
C ARG A 17 12.62 45.35 4.62
N TYR A 18 13.28 44.41 5.29
CA TYR A 18 14.01 44.71 6.53
C TYR A 18 15.15 45.70 6.29
N ALA A 19 15.93 45.53 5.23
CA ALA A 19 16.98 46.47 4.86
C ALA A 19 16.42 47.90 4.62
N ARG A 20 15.29 48.04 3.90
CA ARG A 20 14.62 49.34 3.72
C ARG A 20 14.13 49.95 5.03
N LEU A 21 13.56 49.16 5.92
CA LEU A 21 13.08 49.63 7.24
C LEU A 21 14.24 50.11 8.11
N VAL A 22 15.33 49.34 8.17
CA VAL A 22 16.56 49.74 8.89
C VAL A 22 17.07 51.07 8.36
N ARG A 23 17.23 51.21 7.04
CA ARG A 23 17.70 52.46 6.43
C ARG A 23 16.81 53.65 6.79
N ALA A 24 15.49 53.48 6.69
CA ALA A 24 14.53 54.56 6.95
C ALA A 24 14.48 54.98 8.41
N LEU A 25 14.64 54.04 9.35
CA LEU A 25 14.47 54.28 10.79
C LEU A 25 15.77 54.65 11.49
N THR A 26 16.92 54.24 10.95
CA THR A 26 18.24 54.59 11.48
C THR A 26 18.85 55.82 10.83
N GLY A 27 18.42 56.18 9.61
CA GLY A 27 19.01 57.28 8.85
C GLY A 27 20.33 56.91 8.13
N ALA A 28 20.77 55.65 8.23
CA ALA A 28 21.96 55.19 7.55
C ALA A 28 21.83 55.23 6.01
N THR A 29 22.96 55.29 5.32
CA THR A 29 23.03 55.27 3.85
C THR A 29 22.81 53.85 3.31
N THR A 30 23.33 52.84 4.01
CA THR A 30 23.29 51.43 3.60
C THR A 30 22.74 50.55 4.72
N ALA A 31 21.94 49.55 4.36
CA ALA A 31 21.48 48.53 5.31
C ALA A 31 21.40 47.16 4.64
N LEU A 32 21.72 46.11 5.40
CA LEU A 32 21.94 44.76 4.88
C LEU A 32 21.33 43.70 5.82
N VAL A 33 20.76 42.66 5.23
CA VAL A 33 20.56 41.34 5.85
C VAL A 33 21.61 40.43 5.23
N GLY A 34 22.60 40.04 6.01
CA GLY A 34 23.76 39.29 5.52
C GLY A 34 23.84 37.88 6.07
N PHE A 35 24.00 36.89 5.19
CA PHE A 35 24.20 35.48 5.53
C PHE A 35 25.62 35.06 5.18
N VAL A 36 26.20 34.14 5.96
CA VAL A 36 27.52 33.57 5.67
C VAL A 36 27.36 32.36 4.77
N GLU A 37 28.10 32.32 3.67
CA GLU A 37 28.11 31.19 2.73
C GLU A 37 29.57 30.91 2.34
N GLY A 38 30.15 29.84 2.89
CA GLY A 38 31.56 29.54 2.65
C GLY A 38 32.50 30.65 3.13
N ASP A 39 33.29 31.22 2.22
CA ASP A 39 34.27 32.29 2.45
C ASP A 39 33.75 33.70 2.09
N ARG A 40 32.43 33.84 1.86
CA ARG A 40 31.77 35.11 1.54
C ARG A 40 30.60 35.40 2.47
N GLN A 41 30.23 36.67 2.55
CA GLN A 41 28.93 37.09 3.06
C GLN A 41 28.05 37.52 1.89
N VAL A 42 26.85 36.98 1.82
CA VAL A 42 25.84 37.29 0.79
C VAL A 42 24.72 38.15 1.38
N PHE A 43 24.14 39.02 0.56
CA PHE A 43 23.17 40.05 0.95
C PHE A 43 21.84 39.88 0.23
N PRO A 44 21.06 38.84 0.58
CA PRO A 44 19.73 38.66 0.01
C PRO A 44 18.78 39.81 0.40
N GLY A 45 19.03 40.52 1.50
CA GLY A 45 18.42 41.82 1.80
C GLY A 45 19.45 42.95 1.73
N ALA A 46 19.26 43.94 0.88
CA ALA A 46 20.17 45.07 0.78
C ALA A 46 19.50 46.33 0.23
N VAL A 47 19.88 47.49 0.78
CA VAL A 47 19.55 48.80 0.22
C VAL A 47 20.74 49.75 0.41
N GLY A 48 20.95 50.65 -0.54
CA GLY A 48 22.00 51.68 -0.44
C GLY A 48 23.41 51.21 -0.83
N LEU A 49 23.58 49.96 -1.28
CA LEU A 49 24.87 49.43 -1.71
C LEU A 49 25.55 50.32 -2.78
N PRO A 50 26.90 50.46 -2.72
CA PRO A 50 27.70 51.06 -3.77
C PRO A 50 27.48 50.40 -5.13
N ALA A 51 27.69 51.15 -6.22
CA ALA A 51 27.37 50.71 -7.57
C ALA A 51 27.99 49.36 -7.95
N ASN A 52 29.23 49.10 -7.51
CA ASN A 52 29.96 47.86 -7.75
C ASN A 52 29.39 46.66 -6.98
N LEU A 53 28.62 46.86 -5.90
CA LEU A 53 28.07 45.80 -5.07
C LEU A 53 26.55 45.60 -5.28
N ARG A 54 25.87 46.52 -5.97
CA ARG A 54 24.39 46.46 -6.15
C ARG A 54 23.90 45.20 -6.82
N ASP A 55 24.57 44.77 -7.88
CA ASP A 55 24.19 43.57 -8.64
C ASP A 55 24.88 42.31 -8.08
N GLN A 56 26.06 42.48 -7.46
CA GLN A 56 26.84 41.38 -6.89
C GLN A 56 26.23 40.85 -5.60
N ARG A 57 25.78 41.74 -4.69
CA ARG A 57 25.19 41.40 -3.38
C ARG A 57 25.97 40.37 -2.56
N TRP A 58 27.30 40.39 -2.64
CA TRP A 58 28.17 39.63 -1.74
C TRP A 58 29.53 40.30 -1.63
N ILE A 59 30.23 40.04 -0.52
CA ILE A 59 31.63 40.43 -0.31
C ILE A 59 32.41 39.26 0.30
N PRO A 60 33.75 39.22 0.12
CA PRO A 60 34.60 38.29 0.88
C PRO A 60 34.39 38.43 2.39
N LEU A 61 34.39 37.32 3.12
CA LEU A 61 34.03 37.30 4.54
C LEU A 61 35.04 38.09 5.40
N ASP A 62 36.32 38.08 5.04
CA ASP A 62 37.38 38.89 5.65
C ASP A 62 37.19 40.40 5.44
N HIS A 63 36.36 40.81 4.48
CA HIS A 63 35.97 42.21 4.28
C HIS A 63 34.64 42.57 4.95
N SER A 64 34.02 41.66 5.69
CA SER A 64 32.75 41.91 6.37
C SER A 64 32.94 42.24 7.85
N LEU A 65 32.48 43.43 8.28
CA LEU A 65 32.36 43.75 9.71
C LEU A 65 31.29 42.93 10.43
N CYS A 66 30.37 42.29 9.70
CA CYS A 66 29.38 41.40 10.30
C CYS A 66 30.04 40.20 10.98
N THR A 67 31.26 39.81 10.57
CA THR A 67 32.05 38.77 11.24
C THR A 67 32.31 39.09 12.71
N ARG A 68 32.37 40.37 13.10
CA ARG A 68 32.51 40.76 14.50
C ARG A 68 31.26 40.44 15.30
N VAL A 69 30.08 40.77 14.78
CA VAL A 69 28.78 40.40 15.37
C VAL A 69 28.63 38.89 15.45
N ILE A 70 29.02 38.18 14.38
CA ILE A 70 29.00 36.71 14.34
C ILE A 70 29.92 36.12 15.41
N ALA A 71 31.12 36.67 15.58
CA ALA A 71 32.12 36.17 16.52
C ALA A 71 31.72 36.36 17.98
N ILE A 72 31.02 37.45 18.31
CA ILE A 72 30.60 37.76 19.69
C ILE A 72 29.17 37.31 20.01
N ASP A 73 28.39 36.94 18.98
CA ASP A 73 26.95 36.65 19.07
C ASP A 73 26.16 37.68 19.88
N ALA A 74 26.45 38.96 19.63
CA ALA A 74 25.88 40.10 20.34
C ALA A 74 25.88 41.34 19.45
N PRO A 75 25.02 42.33 19.73
CA PRO A 75 25.00 43.59 18.99
C PRO A 75 26.35 44.32 19.05
N LEU A 76 26.75 44.92 17.93
CA LEU A 76 27.93 45.78 17.83
C LEU A 76 27.54 47.12 17.21
N ALA A 77 27.87 48.21 17.89
CA ALA A 77 27.64 49.57 17.41
C ALA A 77 28.93 50.38 17.49
N VAL A 78 29.32 50.99 16.37
CA VAL A 78 30.56 51.74 16.21
C VAL A 78 30.23 53.02 15.43
N SER A 79 30.43 54.16 16.09
CA SER A 79 30.11 55.47 15.50
C SER A 79 31.14 55.94 14.49
N ASP A 80 32.41 55.60 14.70
CA ASP A 80 33.53 55.83 13.77
C ASP A 80 34.61 54.75 13.96
N ALA A 81 34.62 53.75 13.07
CA ALA A 81 35.52 52.60 13.10
C ALA A 81 36.98 52.98 12.87
N ARG A 82 37.27 54.17 12.32
CA ARG A 82 38.65 54.67 12.14
C ARG A 82 39.29 55.08 13.47
N LEU A 83 38.47 55.36 14.48
CA LEU A 83 38.90 55.69 15.82
C LEU A 83 38.98 54.47 16.74
N ASP A 84 38.44 53.32 16.32
CA ASP A 84 38.52 52.07 17.05
C ASP A 84 39.81 51.32 16.65
N PRO A 85 40.78 51.15 17.57
CA PRO A 85 42.05 50.48 17.25
C PRO A 85 41.90 49.04 16.76
N SER A 86 40.77 48.38 17.06
CA SER A 86 40.50 47.01 16.63
C SER A 86 39.87 46.90 15.23
N LEU A 87 39.41 48.03 14.67
CA LEU A 87 38.69 48.12 13.40
C LEU A 87 39.33 49.06 12.38
N ALA A 88 40.19 50.00 12.79
CA ALA A 88 40.78 51.00 11.91
C ALA A 88 41.53 50.39 10.70
N ASP A 89 42.21 49.25 10.92
CA ASP A 89 42.94 48.51 9.88
C ASP A 89 42.10 47.43 9.17
N HIS A 90 40.80 47.30 9.51
CA HIS A 90 39.93 46.28 8.93
C HIS A 90 39.69 46.54 7.43
N PRO A 91 39.70 45.51 6.56
CA PRO A 91 39.52 45.69 5.11
C PRO A 91 38.23 46.43 4.74
N ALA A 92 37.14 46.20 5.47
CA ALA A 92 35.89 46.99 5.31
C ALA A 92 36.09 48.51 5.44
N VAL A 93 36.94 48.95 6.37
CA VAL A 93 37.23 50.38 6.60
C VAL A 93 38.19 50.90 5.54
N ARG A 94 39.23 50.14 5.22
CA ARG A 94 40.30 50.55 4.29
C ARG A 94 39.88 50.52 2.82
N ASP A 95 39.20 49.45 2.40
CA ASP A 95 38.97 49.15 0.99
C ASP A 95 37.55 49.56 0.56
N TYR A 96 36.57 49.47 1.46
CA TYR A 96 35.19 49.93 1.21
C TYR A 96 34.87 51.29 1.82
N GLY A 97 35.79 51.89 2.59
CA GLY A 97 35.60 53.22 3.18
C GLY A 97 34.53 53.27 4.27
N LEU A 98 34.19 52.12 4.87
CA LEU A 98 33.18 52.04 5.92
C LEU A 98 33.62 52.84 7.15
N VAL A 99 32.76 53.73 7.64
CA VAL A 99 33.06 54.59 8.80
C VAL A 99 32.21 54.22 10.00
N SER A 100 30.89 54.06 9.87
CA SER A 100 30.04 53.67 11.00
C SER A 100 29.34 52.35 10.72
N TYR A 101 29.04 51.61 11.79
CA TYR A 101 28.41 50.30 11.73
C TYR A 101 27.54 50.07 12.95
N ALA A 102 26.31 49.61 12.76
CA ALA A 102 25.50 49.00 13.80
C ALA A 102 24.94 47.69 13.29
N GLY A 103 25.19 46.57 13.97
CA GLY A 103 24.76 45.26 13.53
C GLY A 103 24.29 44.38 14.67
N PHE A 104 23.25 43.59 14.38
CA PHE A 104 22.59 42.71 15.33
C PHE A 104 22.57 41.28 14.78
N PRO A 105 22.74 40.26 15.65
CA PRO A 105 22.65 38.88 15.25
C PRO A 105 21.21 38.49 14.90
N VAL A 106 21.06 37.59 13.93
CA VAL A 106 19.79 37.01 13.51
C VAL A 106 19.90 35.50 13.63
N HIS A 107 19.16 34.92 14.57
CA HIS A 107 19.20 33.49 14.88
C HIS A 107 18.12 32.69 14.14
N GLY A 108 18.54 31.54 13.61
CA GLY A 108 17.67 30.55 12.99
C GLY A 108 16.86 29.75 14.01
N SER A 109 16.10 28.78 13.51
CA SER A 109 15.10 28.03 14.30
C SER A 109 15.70 27.12 15.37
N SER A 110 16.95 26.72 15.19
CA SER A 110 17.76 25.95 16.15
C SER A 110 18.45 26.82 17.22
N GLY A 111 18.29 28.16 17.15
CA GLY A 111 19.00 29.12 17.98
C GLY A 111 20.44 29.42 17.54
N THR A 112 20.88 28.90 16.39
CA THR A 112 22.18 29.23 15.81
C THR A 112 22.13 30.58 15.10
N LEU A 113 23.19 31.39 15.20
CA LEU A 113 23.33 32.60 14.40
C LEU A 113 23.48 32.23 12.91
N VAL A 114 22.54 32.68 12.09
CA VAL A 114 22.49 32.37 10.64
C VAL A 114 22.67 33.62 9.77
N ALA A 115 22.37 34.79 10.32
CA ALA A 115 22.51 36.05 9.62
C ALA A 115 22.83 37.21 10.57
N THR A 116 23.09 38.37 9.99
CA THR A 116 23.19 39.65 10.68
C THR A 116 22.31 40.68 9.99
N LEU A 117 21.60 41.49 10.76
CA LEU A 117 20.93 42.70 10.26
C LEU A 117 21.79 43.91 10.65
N CYS A 118 22.22 44.71 9.69
CA CYS A 118 23.10 45.84 9.97
C CYS A 118 22.77 47.12 9.17
N ALA A 119 23.18 48.24 9.74
CA ALA A 119 23.18 49.58 9.19
C ALA A 119 24.63 50.08 9.08
N VAL A 120 24.96 50.77 7.99
CA VAL A 120 26.32 51.17 7.64
C VAL A 120 26.33 52.58 7.05
N ASP A 121 27.32 53.39 7.45
CA ASP A 121 27.65 54.65 6.79
C ASP A 121 29.13 54.81 6.46
N TYR A 122 29.35 55.72 5.50
CA TYR A 122 30.65 56.20 5.05
C TYR A 122 31.02 57.54 5.73
N VAL A 123 30.26 57.94 6.75
CA VAL A 123 30.49 59.10 7.60
C VAL A 123 30.22 58.71 9.06
N PRO A 124 30.75 59.46 10.06
CA PRO A 124 30.43 59.18 11.45
C PRO A 124 28.92 59.27 11.73
N HIS A 125 28.38 58.30 12.46
CA HIS A 125 26.97 58.22 12.82
C HIS A 125 26.83 57.93 14.31
N VAL A 126 26.08 58.74 15.05
CA VAL A 126 25.78 58.49 16.47
C VAL A 126 24.61 57.51 16.60
N TRP A 127 24.88 56.30 17.06
CA TRP A 127 23.85 55.29 17.35
C TRP A 127 23.29 55.50 18.76
N ASP A 128 22.20 56.26 18.87
CA ASP A 128 21.52 56.43 20.16
C ASP A 128 20.75 55.17 20.60
N GLU A 129 20.36 55.13 21.88
CA GLU A 129 19.70 53.98 22.49
C GLU A 129 18.36 53.65 21.79
N ALA A 130 17.60 54.67 21.38
CA ALA A 130 16.33 54.48 20.68
C ALA A 130 16.54 53.84 19.30
N THR A 131 17.56 54.26 18.56
CA THR A 131 17.93 53.71 17.25
C THR A 131 18.39 52.26 17.37
N LEU A 132 19.23 51.96 18.38
CA LEU A 132 19.69 50.59 18.64
C LEU A 132 18.54 49.68 19.08
N GLN A 133 17.58 50.16 19.87
CA GLN A 133 16.39 49.40 20.23
C GLN A 133 15.56 49.05 18.99
N VAL A 134 15.31 50.02 18.10
CA VAL A 134 14.57 49.77 16.85
C VAL A 134 15.31 48.77 15.95
N LEU A 135 16.63 48.88 15.84
CA LEU A 135 17.42 47.93 15.05
C LEU A 135 17.37 46.51 15.65
N GLY A 136 17.40 46.40 16.98
CA GLY A 136 17.20 45.13 17.70
C GLY A 136 15.82 44.52 17.46
N ASP A 137 14.76 45.32 17.53
CA ASP A 137 13.38 44.87 17.26
C ASP A 137 13.23 44.37 15.81
N LEU A 138 13.84 45.08 14.85
CA LEU A 138 13.87 44.66 13.44
C LEU A 138 14.70 43.38 13.24
N ALA A 139 15.80 43.20 13.97
CA ALA A 139 16.62 41.98 13.91
C ALA A 139 15.83 40.78 14.46
N ALA A 140 15.10 40.95 15.57
CA ALA A 140 14.22 39.92 16.12
C ALA A 140 13.06 39.57 15.16
N ALA A 141 12.46 40.57 14.52
CA ALA A 141 11.45 40.36 13.50
C ALA A 141 12.03 39.63 12.26
N CYS A 142 13.24 39.98 11.83
CA CYS A 142 13.95 39.30 10.75
C CYS A 142 14.29 37.85 11.13
N ALA A 143 14.67 37.59 12.38
CA ALA A 143 14.91 36.24 12.89
C ALA A 143 13.63 35.39 12.80
N THR A 144 12.48 35.96 13.17
CA THR A 144 11.18 35.27 13.05
C THR A 144 10.86 34.90 11.59
N GLU A 145 11.15 35.78 10.63
CA GLU A 145 10.99 35.51 9.20
C GLU A 145 11.92 34.39 8.71
N VAL A 146 13.19 34.40 9.13
CA VAL A 146 14.15 33.33 8.81
C VAL A 146 13.68 31.98 9.36
N GLN A 147 13.27 31.96 10.62
CA GLN A 147 12.78 30.74 11.28
C GLN A 147 11.52 30.19 10.61
N LEU A 148 10.62 31.05 10.16
CA LEU A 148 9.40 30.63 9.46
C LEU A 148 9.74 29.93 8.14
N ARG A 149 10.68 30.49 7.37
CA ARG A 149 11.12 29.91 6.09
C ARG A 149 11.80 28.56 6.27
N GLU A 150 12.73 28.45 7.22
CA GLU A 150 13.39 27.18 7.54
C GLU A 150 12.36 26.10 7.90
N ARG A 151 11.34 26.44 8.71
CA ARG A 151 10.28 25.50 9.07
C ARG A 151 9.39 25.14 7.88
N GLN A 152 9.11 26.08 6.98
CA GLN A 152 8.33 25.81 5.77
C GLN A 152 9.07 24.87 4.83
N GLU A 153 10.36 25.10 4.60
CA GLU A 153 11.21 24.24 3.78
C GLU A 153 11.33 22.83 4.39
N GLN A 154 11.55 22.74 5.71
CA GLN A 154 11.58 21.46 6.41
C GLN A 154 10.25 20.72 6.32
N ALA A 155 9.13 21.42 6.52
CA ALA A 155 7.80 20.83 6.41
C ALA A 155 7.51 20.35 4.98
N GLN A 156 7.93 21.11 3.97
CA GLN A 156 7.78 20.72 2.56
C GLN A 156 8.62 19.48 2.24
N ALA A 157 9.89 19.47 2.63
CA ALA A 157 10.77 18.32 2.43
C ALA A 157 10.25 17.06 3.15
N ALA A 158 9.71 17.21 4.37
CA ALA A 158 9.10 16.12 5.11
C ALA A 158 7.85 15.57 4.43
N ARG A 159 6.98 16.44 3.88
CA ARG A 159 5.80 16.02 3.11
C ARG A 159 6.18 15.26 1.86
N GLU A 160 7.12 15.77 1.07
CA GLU A 160 7.58 15.10 -0.15
C GLU A 160 8.26 13.75 0.15
N ALA A 161 8.97 13.64 1.28
CA ALA A 161 9.56 12.38 1.72
C ALA A 161 8.49 11.37 2.14
N ALA A 162 7.44 11.82 2.85
CA ALA A 162 6.31 10.97 3.22
C ALA A 162 5.54 10.47 1.98
N GLU A 163 5.20 11.36 1.05
CA GLU A 163 4.53 11.00 -0.21
C GLU A 163 5.34 9.99 -1.03
N ARG A 164 6.67 10.18 -1.10
CA ARG A 164 7.56 9.21 -1.76
C ARG A 164 7.58 7.85 -1.05
N SER A 165 7.60 7.85 0.28
CA SER A 165 7.56 6.62 1.08
C SER A 165 6.25 5.86 0.88
N ASP A 166 5.13 6.59 0.89
CA ASP A 166 3.79 6.02 0.68
C ASP A 166 3.67 5.44 -0.73
N ALA A 167 4.14 6.17 -1.75
CA ALA A 167 4.14 5.69 -3.14
C ALA A 167 4.96 4.41 -3.34
N VAL A 168 6.16 4.33 -2.74
CA VAL A 168 6.99 3.11 -2.76
C VAL A 168 6.29 1.95 -2.07
N THR A 169 5.67 2.20 -0.92
CA THR A 169 4.95 1.17 -0.15
C THR A 169 3.76 0.64 -0.93
N SER A 170 2.95 1.52 -1.52
CA SER A 170 1.81 1.12 -2.36
C SER A 170 2.25 0.32 -3.58
N ALA A 171 3.33 0.72 -4.26
CA ALA A 171 3.86 0.00 -5.41
C ALA A 171 4.33 -1.42 -5.05
N LEU A 172 5.02 -1.59 -3.92
CA LEU A 172 5.47 -2.90 -3.44
C LEU A 172 4.30 -3.82 -3.07
N LEU A 173 3.26 -3.28 -2.42
CA LEU A 173 2.05 -4.04 -2.11
C LEU A 173 1.34 -4.51 -3.37
N GLU A 174 1.23 -3.64 -4.39
CA GLU A 174 0.61 -3.99 -5.66
C GLU A 174 1.41 -5.05 -6.44
N GLU A 175 2.74 -4.97 -6.44
CA GLU A 175 3.59 -6.01 -7.03
C GLU A 175 3.40 -7.36 -6.34
N ARG A 176 3.38 -7.37 -5.00
CA ARG A 176 3.12 -8.58 -4.21
C ARG A 176 1.76 -9.18 -4.57
N ARG A 177 0.70 -8.36 -4.67
CA ARG A 177 -0.65 -8.78 -5.10
C ARG A 177 -0.63 -9.42 -6.49
N GLY A 178 0.07 -8.79 -7.45
CA GLY A 178 0.19 -9.30 -8.81
C GLY A 178 0.81 -10.71 -8.87
N VAL A 179 1.87 -10.95 -8.09
CA VAL A 179 2.51 -12.27 -7.98
C VAL A 179 1.55 -13.30 -7.37
N ALA A 180 0.87 -12.90 -6.29
CA ALA A 180 -0.03 -13.74 -5.53
C ALA A 180 -1.22 -14.24 -6.39
N HIS A 181 -1.88 -13.33 -7.12
CA HIS A 181 -2.94 -13.67 -8.07
C HIS A 181 -2.44 -14.53 -9.24
N THR A 182 -1.22 -14.30 -9.73
CA THR A 182 -0.64 -15.11 -10.82
C THR A 182 -0.42 -16.55 -10.36
N LEU A 183 0.12 -16.75 -9.16
CA LEU A 183 0.30 -18.07 -8.56
C LEU A 183 -1.05 -18.77 -8.40
N GLN A 184 -2.04 -18.07 -7.85
CA GLN A 184 -3.37 -18.64 -7.65
C GLN A 184 -4.05 -19.03 -8.97
N ALA A 185 -4.00 -18.17 -9.99
CA ALA A 185 -4.55 -18.48 -11.30
C ALA A 185 -3.89 -19.70 -11.94
N ALA A 186 -2.57 -19.87 -11.76
CA ALA A 186 -1.86 -21.07 -12.20
C ALA A 186 -2.26 -22.33 -11.38
N MET A 187 -2.84 -22.14 -10.19
CA MET A 187 -3.37 -23.21 -9.35
C MET A 187 -4.85 -23.53 -9.60
N LEU A 188 -5.52 -22.87 -10.55
CA LEU A 188 -6.85 -23.25 -11.01
C LEU A 188 -6.76 -24.30 -12.11
N THR A 189 -7.83 -25.06 -12.30
CA THR A 189 -7.87 -26.19 -13.23
C THR A 189 -8.51 -25.81 -14.55
N ASP A 190 -7.79 -25.99 -15.66
CA ASP A 190 -8.42 -26.06 -16.97
C ASP A 190 -9.29 -27.32 -17.04
N LEU A 191 -10.60 -27.13 -17.15
CA LEU A 191 -11.55 -28.24 -17.14
C LEU A 191 -11.35 -29.14 -18.37
N PRO A 192 -11.26 -30.48 -18.19
CA PRO A 192 -11.07 -31.39 -19.30
C PRO A 192 -12.32 -31.46 -20.18
N ALA A 193 -12.13 -31.74 -21.46
CA ALA A 193 -13.23 -32.20 -22.31
C ALA A 193 -13.66 -33.61 -21.84
N THR A 194 -14.96 -33.85 -21.73
CA THR A 194 -15.51 -35.12 -21.25
C THR A 194 -16.62 -35.63 -22.15
N ASP A 195 -16.78 -36.95 -22.23
CA ASP A 195 -17.84 -37.57 -23.02
C ASP A 195 -19.16 -37.57 -22.25
N GLY A 196 -20.17 -36.89 -22.80
CA GLY A 196 -21.54 -36.90 -22.26
C GLY A 196 -21.74 -36.09 -20.97
N VAL A 197 -20.75 -35.28 -20.55
CA VAL A 197 -20.87 -34.33 -19.44
C VAL A 197 -20.27 -32.99 -19.87
N ARG A 198 -20.93 -31.90 -19.50
CA ARG A 198 -20.42 -30.53 -19.68
C ARG A 198 -19.99 -30.00 -18.32
N LEU A 199 -18.71 -29.65 -18.21
CA LEU A 199 -18.14 -29.02 -17.04
C LEU A 199 -18.04 -27.51 -17.29
N ASP A 200 -18.39 -26.71 -16.29
CA ASP A 200 -18.18 -25.26 -16.29
C ASP A 200 -17.81 -24.82 -14.88
N ALA A 201 -16.89 -23.86 -14.75
CA ALA A 201 -16.45 -23.36 -13.46
C ALA A 201 -16.18 -21.85 -13.49
N VAL A 202 -16.35 -21.22 -12.33
CA VAL A 202 -15.86 -19.87 -12.08
C VAL A 202 -15.16 -19.83 -10.72
N TYR A 203 -14.03 -19.14 -10.68
CA TYR A 203 -13.38 -18.72 -9.45
C TYR A 203 -13.43 -17.20 -9.41
N ALA A 204 -13.71 -16.63 -8.25
CA ALA A 204 -13.87 -15.20 -8.08
C ALA A 204 -13.29 -14.77 -6.73
N PRO A 205 -12.21 -13.96 -6.71
CA PRO A 205 -11.56 -13.61 -5.47
C PRO A 205 -12.39 -12.62 -4.64
N ALA A 206 -12.20 -12.64 -3.32
CA ALA A 206 -12.74 -11.67 -2.36
C ALA A 206 -12.31 -10.22 -2.71
N VAL A 207 -13.14 -9.23 -2.36
CA VAL A 207 -12.87 -7.81 -2.68
C VAL A 207 -12.25 -7.05 -1.52
N ALA A 208 -12.48 -7.51 -0.29
CA ALA A 208 -12.12 -6.79 0.93
C ALA A 208 -10.73 -7.14 1.48
N THR A 209 -10.10 -8.20 0.99
CA THR A 209 -8.85 -8.74 1.55
C THR A 209 -7.69 -8.51 0.56
N GLU A 210 -6.52 -8.11 1.07
CA GLU A 210 -5.31 -7.85 0.26
C GLU A 210 -4.59 -9.15 -0.18
N ASP A 211 -5.35 -10.22 -0.30
CA ASP A 211 -4.98 -11.54 0.20
C ASP A 211 -5.43 -12.61 -0.81
N VAL A 212 -4.79 -13.78 -0.79
CA VAL A 212 -5.00 -14.83 -1.81
C VAL A 212 -5.84 -15.95 -1.24
N GLY A 213 -6.81 -16.40 -2.00
CA GLY A 213 -7.70 -17.47 -1.55
C GLY A 213 -7.10 -18.85 -1.40
N GLY A 214 -7.60 -19.54 -0.36
CA GLY A 214 -7.48 -20.99 -0.18
C GLY A 214 -8.46 -21.80 -1.03
N ASP A 215 -9.49 -21.14 -1.57
CA ASP A 215 -10.53 -21.71 -2.43
C ASP A 215 -10.00 -22.28 -3.75
N TRP A 216 -10.48 -23.47 -4.11
CA TRP A 216 -10.10 -24.12 -5.35
C TRP A 216 -11.15 -25.10 -5.88
N TYR A 217 -10.97 -25.45 -7.16
CA TYR A 217 -11.67 -26.55 -7.80
C TYR A 217 -10.75 -27.39 -8.67
N ASP A 218 -11.15 -28.62 -8.90
CA ASP A 218 -10.45 -29.53 -9.81
C ASP A 218 -11.43 -30.49 -10.49
N ALA A 219 -11.06 -30.95 -11.68
CA ALA A 219 -11.77 -31.96 -12.44
C ALA A 219 -10.77 -32.80 -13.24
N MET A 220 -10.99 -34.11 -13.24
CA MET A 220 -10.13 -35.06 -13.93
C MET A 220 -10.95 -36.23 -14.52
N VAL A 221 -10.65 -36.60 -15.76
CA VAL A 221 -11.15 -37.85 -16.34
C VAL A 221 -10.30 -39.00 -15.80
N LEU A 222 -10.95 -39.98 -15.19
CA LEU A 222 -10.35 -41.16 -14.60
C LEU A 222 -10.08 -42.23 -15.68
N ALA A 223 -9.22 -43.20 -15.35
CA ALA A 223 -8.83 -44.26 -16.29
C ALA A 223 -10.01 -45.14 -16.76
N ASP A 224 -11.08 -45.22 -15.97
CA ASP A 224 -12.31 -45.96 -16.28
C ASP A 224 -13.33 -45.14 -17.11
N GLY A 225 -13.01 -43.88 -17.44
CA GLY A 225 -13.91 -42.94 -18.11
C GLY A 225 -14.88 -42.22 -17.16
N GLY A 226 -14.78 -42.45 -15.85
CA GLY A 226 -15.45 -41.63 -14.85
C GLY A 226 -14.86 -40.22 -14.78
N ILE A 227 -15.57 -39.30 -14.12
CA ILE A 227 -15.13 -37.91 -13.93
C ILE A 227 -15.03 -37.66 -12.43
N ALA A 228 -13.85 -37.35 -11.95
CA ALA A 228 -13.64 -36.87 -10.60
C ALA A 228 -13.75 -35.34 -10.55
N LEU A 229 -14.37 -34.82 -9.50
CA LEU A 229 -14.60 -33.40 -9.27
C LEU A 229 -14.21 -33.07 -7.82
N ALA A 230 -13.65 -31.89 -7.61
CA ALA A 230 -13.33 -31.38 -6.29
C ALA A 230 -13.68 -29.90 -6.20
N VAL A 231 -14.18 -29.51 -5.04
CA VAL A 231 -14.23 -28.12 -4.57
C VAL A 231 -13.75 -28.14 -3.12
N GLY A 232 -12.96 -27.15 -2.73
CA GLY A 232 -12.49 -27.06 -1.36
C GLY A 232 -11.99 -25.67 -1.03
N ASP A 233 -11.77 -25.49 0.27
CA ASP A 233 -11.26 -24.26 0.87
C ASP A 233 -10.21 -24.64 1.92
N ILE A 234 -9.04 -24.02 1.82
CA ILE A 234 -7.95 -24.18 2.78
C ILE A 234 -8.00 -23.01 3.75
N THR A 235 -8.01 -23.31 5.05
CA THR A 235 -8.03 -22.29 6.10
C THR A 235 -6.90 -21.28 5.91
N GLY A 236 -7.28 -20.01 5.84
CA GLY A 236 -6.36 -18.89 5.63
C GLY A 236 -6.56 -18.27 4.26
N HIS A 237 -6.04 -17.07 4.08
CA HIS A 237 -6.28 -16.26 2.89
C HIS A 237 -4.99 -15.57 2.45
N ASP A 238 -3.84 -16.23 2.53
CA ASP A 238 -2.56 -15.65 2.13
C ASP A 238 -1.83 -16.50 1.08
N ILE A 239 -0.64 -16.04 0.68
CA ILE A 239 0.21 -16.78 -0.27
C ILE A 239 0.53 -18.19 0.24
N GLN A 240 0.59 -18.43 1.56
CA GLN A 240 0.82 -19.76 2.10
C GLN A 240 -0.42 -20.65 1.90
N ALA A 241 -1.62 -20.14 2.14
CA ALA A 241 -2.87 -20.86 1.87
C ALA A 241 -2.95 -21.29 0.39
N ALA A 242 -2.62 -20.41 -0.55
CA ALA A 242 -2.57 -20.72 -1.98
C ALA A 242 -1.51 -21.79 -2.33
N ALA A 243 -0.35 -21.75 -1.67
CA ALA A 243 0.71 -22.74 -1.85
C ALA A 243 0.33 -24.11 -1.27
N ILE A 244 -0.36 -24.14 -0.12
CA ILE A 244 -0.91 -25.35 0.50
C ILE A 244 -1.99 -25.95 -0.40
N MET A 245 -2.90 -25.12 -0.92
CA MET A 245 -3.93 -25.51 -1.87
C MET A 245 -3.32 -26.17 -3.11
N GLY A 246 -2.30 -25.55 -3.72
CA GLY A 246 -1.61 -26.12 -4.89
C GLY A 246 -0.99 -27.50 -4.63
N GLN A 247 -0.44 -27.71 -3.43
CA GLN A 247 0.09 -29.00 -2.99
C GLN A 247 -1.04 -30.02 -2.75
N MET A 248 -2.12 -29.65 -2.06
CA MET A 248 -3.30 -30.49 -1.84
C MET A 248 -3.91 -30.95 -3.16
N ARG A 249 -4.09 -30.03 -4.12
CA ARG A 249 -4.57 -30.32 -5.46
C ARG A 249 -3.67 -31.33 -6.20
N SER A 250 -2.35 -31.12 -6.14
CA SER A 250 -1.37 -32.01 -6.77
C SER A 250 -1.39 -33.41 -6.17
N MET A 251 -1.49 -33.52 -4.84
CA MET A 251 -1.65 -34.80 -4.14
C MET A 251 -2.96 -35.48 -4.53
N LEU A 252 -4.07 -34.73 -4.58
CA LEU A 252 -5.38 -35.28 -4.98
C LEU A 252 -5.33 -35.87 -6.39
N ARG A 253 -4.73 -35.16 -7.34
CA ARG A 253 -4.58 -35.67 -8.72
C ARG A 253 -3.76 -36.96 -8.78
N ALA A 254 -2.69 -37.05 -7.99
CA ALA A 254 -1.91 -38.28 -7.89
C ALA A 254 -2.74 -39.45 -7.30
N LEU A 255 -3.52 -39.18 -6.25
CA LEU A 255 -4.41 -40.17 -5.64
C LEU A 255 -5.51 -40.65 -6.61
N TRP A 256 -6.12 -39.74 -7.36
CA TRP A 256 -7.09 -40.11 -8.41
C TRP A 256 -6.46 -40.92 -9.53
N TRP A 257 -5.21 -40.64 -9.89
CA TRP A 257 -4.50 -41.39 -10.92
C TRP A 257 -4.14 -42.80 -10.46
N GLU A 258 -3.68 -42.95 -9.21
CA GLU A 258 -3.22 -44.23 -8.68
C GLU A 258 -4.37 -45.14 -8.20
N HIS A 259 -5.47 -44.55 -7.74
CA HIS A 259 -6.52 -45.28 -7.05
C HIS A 259 -7.88 -45.16 -7.73
N ASP A 260 -8.39 -46.31 -8.16
CA ASP A 260 -9.80 -46.48 -8.47
C ASP A 260 -10.60 -46.76 -7.18
N LYS A 261 -10.86 -45.71 -6.40
CA LYS A 261 -11.51 -45.79 -5.08
C LYS A 261 -12.65 -44.77 -4.95
N PRO A 262 -13.61 -44.99 -4.03
CA PRO A 262 -14.68 -44.05 -3.80
C PRO A 262 -14.18 -42.76 -3.13
N PRO A 263 -14.91 -41.63 -3.27
CA PRO A 263 -14.51 -40.32 -2.75
C PRO A 263 -14.11 -40.31 -1.27
N SER A 264 -14.80 -41.05 -0.41
CA SER A 264 -14.50 -41.11 1.03
C SER A 264 -13.09 -41.60 1.33
N LEU A 265 -12.64 -42.64 0.62
CA LEU A 265 -11.31 -43.22 0.82
C LEU A 265 -10.23 -42.31 0.22
N ILE A 266 -10.48 -41.71 -0.95
CA ILE A 266 -9.55 -40.72 -1.53
C ILE A 266 -9.37 -39.55 -0.56
N LEU A 267 -10.45 -39.07 0.05
CA LEU A 267 -10.42 -37.99 1.03
C LEU A 267 -9.64 -38.40 2.30
N SER A 268 -9.82 -39.62 2.81
CA SER A 268 -9.02 -40.16 3.92
C SER A 268 -7.52 -40.24 3.58
N LEU A 269 -7.18 -40.71 2.38
CA LEU A 269 -5.78 -40.78 1.92
C LEU A 269 -5.17 -39.40 1.74
N LEU A 270 -5.94 -38.42 1.25
CA LEU A 270 -5.50 -37.04 1.12
C LEU A 270 -5.21 -36.41 2.48
N ASP A 271 -6.09 -36.63 3.47
CA ASP A 271 -5.94 -36.17 4.85
C ASP A 271 -4.69 -36.79 5.50
N GLU A 272 -4.50 -38.11 5.33
CA GLU A 272 -3.33 -38.84 5.83
C GLU A 272 -2.03 -38.37 5.16
N ALA A 273 -2.01 -38.19 3.84
CA ALA A 273 -0.85 -37.72 3.09
C ALA A 273 -0.47 -36.28 3.48
N SER A 274 -1.46 -35.39 3.66
CA SER A 274 -1.24 -34.02 4.14
C SER A 274 -0.53 -34.00 5.50
N ILE A 275 -0.96 -34.83 6.44
CA ILE A 275 -0.32 -34.95 7.76
C ILE A 275 1.07 -35.59 7.64
N GLY A 276 1.18 -36.71 6.91
CA GLY A 276 2.42 -37.48 6.80
C GLY A 276 3.56 -36.77 6.08
N THR A 277 3.25 -35.83 5.19
CA THR A 277 4.23 -34.98 4.49
C THR A 277 4.59 -33.71 5.25
N GLY A 278 3.95 -33.45 6.40
CA GLY A 278 4.18 -32.27 7.22
C GLY A 278 3.49 -31.00 6.69
N LEU A 279 2.63 -31.10 5.68
CA LEU A 279 1.82 -29.99 5.19
C LEU A 279 0.79 -29.54 6.25
N ALA A 280 0.18 -30.52 6.93
CA ALA A 280 -0.84 -30.31 7.97
C ALA A 280 -1.92 -29.31 7.55
N ALA A 281 -2.36 -29.39 6.28
CA ALA A 281 -3.42 -28.55 5.75
C ALA A 281 -4.69 -28.72 6.60
N SER A 282 -5.43 -27.63 6.76
CA SER A 282 -6.75 -27.66 7.40
C SER A 282 -7.73 -26.91 6.52
N GLY A 283 -9.01 -27.30 6.57
CA GLY A 283 -10.04 -26.65 5.79
C GLY A 283 -11.18 -27.59 5.43
N THR A 284 -11.92 -27.22 4.38
CA THR A 284 -13.04 -27.99 3.86
C THR A 284 -12.73 -28.58 2.48
N ALA A 285 -13.31 -29.74 2.17
CA ALA A 285 -13.26 -30.30 0.82
C ALA A 285 -14.49 -31.16 0.53
N LEU A 286 -15.00 -31.05 -0.69
CA LEU A 286 -16.02 -31.93 -1.27
C LEU A 286 -15.41 -32.63 -2.48
N LEU A 287 -15.31 -33.96 -2.41
CA LEU A 287 -14.92 -34.78 -3.55
C LEU A 287 -16.14 -35.47 -4.12
N ALA A 288 -16.25 -35.48 -5.44
CA ALA A 288 -17.29 -36.20 -6.15
C ALA A 288 -16.72 -37.01 -7.31
N ARG A 289 -17.41 -38.09 -7.67
CA ARG A 289 -17.11 -38.94 -8.81
C ARG A 289 -18.40 -39.22 -9.56
N LEU A 290 -18.43 -38.87 -10.83
CA LEU A 290 -19.42 -39.35 -11.79
C LEU A 290 -18.90 -40.66 -12.39
N GLU A 291 -19.65 -41.73 -12.22
CA GLU A 291 -19.36 -43.00 -12.90
C GLU A 291 -19.50 -42.83 -14.43
N PRO A 292 -18.76 -43.63 -15.22
CA PRO A 292 -18.95 -43.67 -16.67
C PRO A 292 -20.38 -44.09 -17.03
N ASP A 293 -20.94 -43.51 -18.09
CA ASP A 293 -22.24 -43.95 -18.61
C ASP A 293 -22.11 -45.36 -19.19
N ARG A 294 -22.95 -46.28 -18.71
CA ARG A 294 -22.99 -47.67 -19.17
C ARG A 294 -23.94 -47.89 -20.35
N GLY A 295 -24.29 -46.81 -21.05
CA GLY A 295 -25.19 -46.80 -22.21
C GLY A 295 -26.66 -46.58 -21.85
N THR A 296 -26.96 -46.12 -20.62
CA THR A 296 -28.33 -45.88 -20.14
C THR A 296 -28.71 -44.39 -20.18
N GLY A 297 -27.75 -43.49 -20.41
CA GLY A 297 -27.94 -42.05 -20.27
C GLY A 297 -28.05 -41.58 -18.82
N THR A 298 -27.93 -42.50 -17.85
CA THR A 298 -27.94 -42.21 -16.42
C THR A 298 -26.55 -42.45 -15.86
N ARG A 299 -26.07 -41.53 -15.01
CA ARG A 299 -24.77 -41.64 -14.34
C ARG A 299 -24.97 -41.59 -12.84
N ARG A 300 -24.22 -42.41 -12.11
CA ARG A 300 -24.19 -42.33 -10.65
C ARG A 300 -23.18 -41.28 -10.22
N LEU A 301 -23.63 -40.32 -9.43
CA LEU A 301 -22.78 -39.41 -8.68
C LEU A 301 -22.50 -40.03 -7.31
N LEU A 302 -21.24 -40.24 -6.97
CA LEU A 302 -20.80 -40.48 -5.60
C LEU A 302 -20.10 -39.24 -5.06
N TRP A 303 -20.27 -38.90 -3.79
CA TRP A 303 -19.51 -37.83 -3.15
C TRP A 303 -19.22 -38.09 -1.68
N SER A 304 -18.21 -37.41 -1.17
CA SER A 304 -17.87 -37.35 0.25
C SER A 304 -17.39 -35.95 0.61
N SER A 305 -17.73 -35.49 1.81
CA SER A 305 -17.46 -34.13 2.28
C SER A 305 -16.68 -34.14 3.59
N ALA A 306 -15.58 -33.40 3.64
CA ALA A 306 -14.88 -32.99 4.86
C ALA A 306 -15.29 -31.55 5.21
N GLY A 307 -16.34 -31.40 6.01
CA GLY A 307 -16.84 -30.11 6.50
C GLY A 307 -17.42 -29.16 5.44
N HIS A 308 -17.31 -29.49 4.16
CA HIS A 308 -17.73 -28.65 3.05
C HIS A 308 -19.25 -28.72 2.81
N PRO A 309 -19.89 -27.64 2.30
CA PRO A 309 -21.28 -27.69 1.85
C PRO A 309 -21.55 -28.86 0.88
N VAL A 310 -22.73 -29.47 1.02
CA VAL A 310 -23.17 -30.55 0.11
C VAL A 310 -23.54 -29.99 -1.26
N PRO A 311 -23.36 -30.74 -2.36
CA PRO A 311 -23.71 -30.25 -3.69
C PRO A 311 -25.22 -30.06 -3.83
N LEU A 312 -25.63 -29.17 -4.73
CA LEU A 312 -27.02 -29.06 -5.18
C LEU A 312 -27.20 -29.83 -6.49
N VAL A 313 -28.39 -30.38 -6.71
CA VAL A 313 -28.74 -31.02 -7.99
C VAL A 313 -29.94 -30.33 -8.60
N ALA A 314 -29.74 -29.69 -9.74
CA ALA A 314 -30.80 -29.22 -10.62
C ALA A 314 -31.25 -30.37 -11.50
N ARG A 315 -32.51 -30.76 -11.42
CA ARG A 315 -33.11 -31.79 -12.25
C ARG A 315 -33.58 -31.20 -13.58
N ALA A 316 -33.56 -31.99 -14.64
CA ALA A 316 -34.03 -31.57 -15.96
C ALA A 316 -35.51 -31.13 -15.99
N ASP A 317 -36.31 -31.53 -15.01
CA ASP A 317 -37.72 -31.12 -14.85
C ASP A 317 -37.90 -29.76 -14.15
N GLY A 318 -36.78 -29.09 -13.80
CA GLY A 318 -36.76 -27.81 -13.09
C GLY A 318 -36.85 -27.92 -11.57
N THR A 319 -36.92 -29.13 -11.01
CA THR A 319 -36.83 -29.33 -9.56
C THR A 319 -35.38 -29.20 -9.09
N VAL A 320 -35.20 -28.80 -7.83
CA VAL A 320 -33.87 -28.68 -7.20
C VAL A 320 -33.86 -29.53 -5.95
N GLU A 321 -32.90 -30.44 -5.90
CA GLU A 321 -32.65 -31.35 -4.80
C GLU A 321 -31.40 -30.90 -4.02
N VAL A 322 -31.54 -30.81 -2.71
CA VAL A 322 -30.43 -30.65 -1.76
C VAL A 322 -30.24 -32.02 -1.10
N PRO A 323 -29.26 -32.84 -1.52
CA PRO A 323 -29.02 -34.14 -0.93
C PRO A 323 -28.79 -33.99 0.58
N GLY A 324 -29.59 -34.69 1.36
CA GLY A 324 -29.54 -34.57 2.82
C GLY A 324 -28.26 -35.12 3.45
N GLY A 325 -28.08 -34.80 4.73
CA GLY A 325 -27.07 -35.35 5.63
C GLY A 325 -25.92 -34.38 5.95
N ARG A 326 -25.30 -34.55 7.12
CA ARG A 326 -24.26 -33.63 7.63
C ARG A 326 -22.89 -33.92 7.00
N PRO A 327 -22.06 -32.92 6.70
CA PRO A 327 -20.66 -33.13 6.33
C PRO A 327 -19.93 -33.97 7.39
N ASP A 328 -18.93 -34.76 6.98
CA ASP A 328 -17.98 -35.37 7.92
C ASP A 328 -17.05 -34.28 8.49
N PRO A 329 -16.21 -34.54 9.51
CA PRO A 329 -15.33 -33.53 10.12
C PRO A 329 -14.42 -32.78 9.13
N LEU A 330 -13.84 -31.65 9.52
CA LEU A 330 -12.91 -30.90 8.66
C LEU A 330 -11.66 -31.72 8.30
N LEU A 331 -11.02 -31.34 7.19
CA LEU A 331 -9.71 -31.87 6.81
C LEU A 331 -8.65 -31.38 7.83
N GLY A 332 -7.70 -32.24 8.19
CA GLY A 332 -6.63 -31.93 9.15
C GLY A 332 -7.03 -31.86 10.63
N PHE A 333 -8.33 -31.94 10.96
CA PHE A 333 -8.80 -31.74 12.33
C PHE A 333 -8.95 -33.02 13.15
N THR A 334 -9.41 -34.11 12.53
CA THR A 334 -9.61 -35.41 13.22
C THR A 334 -9.01 -36.54 12.39
N PRO A 335 -7.70 -36.81 12.54
CA PRO A 335 -7.02 -37.86 11.78
C PRO A 335 -7.67 -39.23 11.99
N GLY A 336 -7.87 -39.98 10.90
CA GLY A 336 -8.46 -41.31 10.94
C GLY A 336 -9.96 -41.34 11.24
N CYS A 337 -10.66 -40.21 11.22
CA CYS A 337 -12.13 -40.22 11.31
C CYS A 337 -12.74 -40.92 10.08
N PRO A 338 -13.79 -41.74 10.26
CA PRO A 338 -14.49 -42.35 9.13
C PRO A 338 -15.08 -41.27 8.21
N ARG A 339 -14.91 -41.47 6.91
CA ARG A 339 -15.55 -40.67 5.85
C ARG A 339 -16.70 -41.47 5.25
N THR A 340 -17.73 -40.78 4.80
CA THR A 340 -18.97 -41.38 4.27
C THR A 340 -19.13 -41.07 2.80
N ASP A 341 -19.32 -42.11 1.98
CA ASP A 341 -19.80 -41.93 0.61
C ASP A 341 -21.32 -41.82 0.58
N ARG A 342 -21.80 -40.86 -0.20
CA ARG A 342 -23.20 -40.72 -0.58
C ARG A 342 -23.32 -40.81 -2.07
N TRP A 343 -24.51 -41.15 -2.54
CA TRP A 343 -24.74 -41.29 -3.96
C TRP A 343 -26.17 -40.89 -4.36
N LEU A 344 -26.30 -40.51 -5.62
CA LEU A 344 -27.56 -40.27 -6.31
C LEU A 344 -27.36 -40.56 -7.80
N ASP A 345 -28.45 -40.89 -8.49
CA ASP A 345 -28.42 -41.08 -9.94
C ASP A 345 -28.82 -39.77 -10.65
N LEU A 346 -28.09 -39.41 -11.70
CA LEU A 346 -28.31 -38.26 -12.56
C LEU A 346 -28.81 -38.72 -13.92
N GLY A 347 -29.98 -38.24 -14.34
CA GLY A 347 -30.51 -38.43 -15.68
C GLY A 347 -29.96 -37.40 -16.68
N PRO A 348 -30.24 -37.54 -17.98
CA PRO A 348 -29.83 -36.55 -18.98
C PRO A 348 -30.42 -35.16 -18.69
N GLY A 349 -29.59 -34.12 -18.73
CA GLY A 349 -29.97 -32.73 -18.43
C GLY A 349 -29.86 -32.34 -16.96
N ASP A 350 -29.66 -33.30 -16.06
CA ASP A 350 -29.42 -32.99 -14.65
C ASP A 350 -28.05 -32.31 -14.48
N THR A 351 -27.99 -31.32 -13.58
CA THR A 351 -26.78 -30.54 -13.30
C THR A 351 -26.46 -30.58 -11.82
N VAL A 352 -25.25 -31.00 -11.50
CA VAL A 352 -24.68 -30.88 -10.14
C VAL A 352 -24.00 -29.53 -10.02
N VAL A 353 -24.24 -28.82 -8.91
CA VAL A 353 -23.61 -27.56 -8.55
C VAL A 353 -22.83 -27.76 -7.26
N MET A 354 -21.51 -27.62 -7.34
CA MET A 354 -20.58 -27.62 -6.20
C MET A 354 -20.07 -26.19 -6.02
N PHE A 355 -19.91 -25.74 -4.77
CA PHE A 355 -19.61 -24.34 -4.47
C PHE A 355 -18.95 -24.20 -3.10
N THR A 356 -18.11 -23.18 -2.95
CA THR A 356 -17.57 -22.78 -1.64
C THR A 356 -18.59 -21.92 -0.88
N ASP A 357 -18.39 -21.80 0.43
CA ASP A 357 -19.29 -21.05 1.30
C ASP A 357 -19.33 -19.56 0.97
N GLY A 358 -18.28 -18.96 0.41
CA GLY A 358 -18.32 -17.57 -0.06
C GLY A 358 -19.43 -17.25 -1.07
N LEU A 359 -20.04 -18.26 -1.74
CA LEU A 359 -21.24 -18.07 -2.56
C LEU A 359 -22.52 -17.83 -1.73
N ILE A 360 -22.61 -18.43 -0.55
CA ILE A 360 -23.83 -18.54 0.25
C ILE A 360 -23.75 -17.87 1.62
N GLU A 361 -22.55 -17.70 2.17
CA GLU A 361 -22.28 -17.13 3.47
C GLU A 361 -22.43 -15.62 3.46
N ARG A 362 -23.09 -15.12 4.51
CA ARG A 362 -23.24 -13.69 4.79
C ARG A 362 -23.16 -13.50 6.28
N ARG A 363 -22.49 -12.44 6.74
CA ARG A 363 -22.27 -12.15 8.17
C ARG A 363 -23.55 -12.16 9.03
N THR A 364 -24.69 -11.83 8.45
CA THR A 364 -25.97 -11.67 9.17
C THR A 364 -26.94 -12.84 8.98
N GLU A 365 -26.57 -13.87 8.24
CA GLU A 365 -27.48 -14.95 7.85
C GLU A 365 -26.86 -16.33 8.09
N SER A 366 -27.70 -17.34 8.32
CA SER A 366 -27.20 -18.71 8.46
C SER A 366 -26.95 -19.36 7.09
N LEU A 367 -26.01 -20.30 7.04
CA LEU A 367 -25.70 -21.08 5.82
C LEU A 367 -26.94 -21.76 5.21
N ALA A 368 -27.90 -22.19 6.03
CA ALA A 368 -29.16 -22.78 5.54
C ALA A 368 -29.96 -21.80 4.66
N HIS A 369 -30.08 -20.53 5.08
CA HIS A 369 -30.73 -19.51 4.25
C HIS A 369 -29.94 -19.22 2.97
N GLY A 370 -28.60 -19.32 3.05
CA GLY A 370 -27.72 -19.26 1.89
C GLY A 370 -28.01 -20.34 0.85
N ILE A 371 -28.12 -21.59 1.30
CA ILE A 371 -28.51 -22.74 0.47
C ILE A 371 -29.89 -22.54 -0.14
N ASP A 372 -30.87 -22.04 0.63
CA ASP A 372 -32.22 -21.79 0.12
C ASP A 372 -32.24 -20.74 -1.01
N ARG A 373 -31.44 -19.67 -0.89
CA ARG A 373 -31.28 -18.68 -1.96
C ARG A 373 -30.65 -19.27 -3.21
N LEU A 374 -29.59 -20.05 -3.04
CA LEU A 374 -28.93 -20.72 -4.15
C LEU A 374 -29.89 -21.70 -4.85
N ALA A 375 -30.66 -22.49 -4.08
CA ALA A 375 -31.68 -23.37 -4.64
C ALA A 375 -32.77 -22.59 -5.39
N MET A 376 -33.15 -21.40 -4.92
CA MET A 376 -34.10 -20.52 -5.63
C MET A 376 -33.51 -20.02 -6.95
N ALA A 377 -32.28 -19.51 -6.95
CA ALA A 377 -31.59 -19.05 -8.15
C ALA A 377 -31.50 -20.15 -9.23
N VAL A 378 -31.18 -21.38 -8.80
CA VAL A 378 -31.15 -22.55 -9.68
C VAL A 378 -32.56 -22.89 -10.23
N ARG A 379 -33.62 -22.79 -9.42
CA ARG A 379 -35.02 -22.97 -9.88
C ARG A 379 -35.46 -21.93 -10.90
N GLU A 380 -34.91 -20.72 -10.82
CA GLU A 380 -35.13 -19.65 -11.79
C GLU A 380 -34.37 -19.86 -13.11
N GLY A 381 -33.60 -20.95 -13.23
CA GLY A 381 -32.90 -21.36 -14.44
C GLY A 381 -31.45 -20.87 -14.51
N LEU A 382 -30.91 -20.26 -13.45
CA LEU A 382 -29.50 -19.89 -13.38
C LEU A 382 -28.67 -21.16 -13.14
N LEU A 383 -28.04 -21.66 -14.21
CA LEU A 383 -27.30 -22.93 -14.19
C LEU A 383 -25.83 -22.77 -14.57
N THR A 384 -25.42 -21.62 -15.10
CA THR A 384 -24.01 -21.37 -15.33
C THR A 384 -23.33 -20.84 -14.06
N PRO A 385 -22.09 -21.25 -13.78
CA PRO A 385 -21.29 -20.71 -12.68
C PRO A 385 -21.27 -19.18 -12.63
N LYS A 386 -21.14 -18.53 -13.80
CA LYS A 386 -21.06 -17.06 -13.90
C LYS A 386 -22.38 -16.37 -13.54
N GLU A 387 -23.51 -16.94 -13.94
CA GLU A 387 -24.84 -16.42 -13.57
C GLU A 387 -25.07 -16.55 -12.07
N LEU A 388 -24.75 -17.71 -11.50
CA LEU A 388 -24.88 -17.97 -10.06
C LEU A 388 -24.00 -17.00 -9.25
N LEU A 389 -22.74 -16.83 -9.66
CA LEU A 389 -21.82 -15.88 -9.05
C LEU A 389 -22.37 -14.45 -9.11
N ALA A 390 -22.78 -13.99 -10.30
CA ALA A 390 -23.27 -12.62 -10.49
C ALA A 390 -24.54 -12.32 -9.68
N HIS A 391 -25.41 -13.33 -9.50
CA HIS A 391 -26.66 -13.19 -8.76
C HIS A 391 -26.47 -13.25 -7.24
N LEU A 392 -25.63 -14.17 -6.73
CA LEU A 392 -25.54 -14.46 -5.30
C LEU A 392 -24.41 -13.72 -4.58
N ALA A 393 -23.28 -13.55 -5.26
CA ALA A 393 -22.06 -12.93 -4.74
C ALA A 393 -21.49 -11.89 -5.74
N PRO A 394 -22.27 -10.82 -6.03
CA PRO A 394 -21.76 -9.70 -6.81
C PRO A 394 -20.56 -9.06 -6.10
N LYS A 395 -19.74 -8.34 -6.87
CA LYS A 395 -18.44 -7.83 -6.42
C LYS A 395 -18.53 -7.05 -5.09
N GLU A 396 -19.58 -6.26 -4.91
CA GLU A 396 -19.78 -5.39 -3.74
C GLU A 396 -20.13 -6.16 -2.46
N LEU A 397 -20.54 -7.43 -2.56
CA LEU A 397 -20.98 -8.27 -1.44
C LEU A 397 -20.02 -9.43 -1.14
N ARG A 398 -18.87 -9.48 -1.81
CA ARG A 398 -17.96 -10.63 -1.75
C ARG A 398 -16.90 -10.44 -0.67
N ASP A 399 -17.25 -10.92 0.52
CA ASP A 399 -16.39 -10.96 1.70
C ASP A 399 -15.34 -12.08 1.65
N ASP A 400 -15.61 -13.15 0.91
CA ASP A 400 -14.74 -14.33 0.78
C ASP A 400 -14.63 -14.80 -0.67
N ASP A 401 -13.68 -15.69 -0.95
CA ASP A 401 -13.51 -16.26 -2.28
C ASP A 401 -14.71 -17.12 -2.68
N VAL A 402 -14.93 -17.21 -3.98
CA VAL A 402 -16.07 -17.94 -4.52
C VAL A 402 -15.62 -18.87 -5.62
N VAL A 403 -15.88 -20.15 -5.41
CA VAL A 403 -15.83 -21.18 -6.42
C VAL A 403 -17.24 -21.65 -6.72
N VAL A 404 -17.56 -21.79 -8.00
CA VAL A 404 -18.72 -22.54 -8.45
C VAL A 404 -18.26 -23.49 -9.56
N LEU A 405 -18.48 -24.79 -9.38
CA LEU A 405 -18.21 -25.84 -10.35
C LEU A 405 -19.53 -26.55 -10.67
N THR A 406 -19.83 -26.69 -11.96
CA THR A 406 -21.03 -27.36 -12.43
C THR A 406 -20.70 -28.52 -13.35
N ALA A 407 -21.48 -29.60 -13.25
CA ALA A 407 -21.40 -30.75 -14.12
C ALA A 407 -22.80 -31.11 -14.63
N THR A 408 -23.08 -30.83 -15.90
CA THR A 408 -24.35 -31.16 -16.56
C THR A 408 -24.20 -32.45 -17.36
N THR A 409 -25.01 -33.46 -17.07
CA THR A 409 -25.11 -34.67 -17.92
C THR A 409 -25.79 -34.31 -19.23
N LEU A 410 -25.19 -34.66 -20.36
CA LEU A 410 -25.72 -34.35 -21.68
C LEU A 410 -26.60 -35.50 -22.19
N LEU A 411 -27.50 -35.19 -23.12
CA LEU A 411 -28.22 -36.21 -23.86
C LEU A 411 -27.22 -37.05 -24.67
N PRO A 412 -27.39 -38.39 -24.73
CA PRO A 412 -26.61 -39.22 -25.64
C PRO A 412 -26.82 -38.75 -27.09
N VAL A 413 -25.71 -38.63 -27.83
CA VAL A 413 -25.69 -38.16 -29.23
C VAL A 413 -26.23 -39.22 -30.18
#